data_AF-A0A7Y4UMH0-F1
#
_entry.id   AF-A0A7Y4UMH0-F1
#
_cell.length_a   1.000
_cell.length_b   1.000
_cell.length_c   1.000
_cell.angle_alpha   90.00
_cell.angle_beta   90.00
_cell.angle_gamma   90.00
#
_symmetry.space_group_name_H-M   'P 1'
#
loop_
_entity.id
_entity.type
_entity.pdbx_description
1 polymer ?
#
loop_
_entity_poly.entity_id
_entity_poly.type
_entity_poly.pdbx_seq_one_letter_code
_entity_poly.pdbx_strand_id
1 'polypeptide(L)'
;MFARTLYSDEKIRLEINWFGLGSLQTINALGKRIAHPIQKKVFIEVVDNFKQLGQDISPSNPKCARLFKEFAVLLESQPNSLT
;
A
#
# COMPACT_ATOMS: atom_id res chain seq x y z
N MET A 1 3.31 -15.79 9.64
CA MET A 1 2.89 -15.23 8.34
C MET A 1 3.49 -13.84 8.25
N PHE A 2 4.29 -13.56 7.22
CA PHE A 2 5.15 -12.36 7.15
C PHE A 2 4.42 -11.19 6.47
N ALA A 3 4.68 -9.95 6.91
CA ALA A 3 4.27 -8.76 6.18
C ALA A 3 4.95 -8.77 4.81
N ARG A 4 4.18 -8.61 3.73
CA ARG A 4 4.70 -8.56 2.37
C ARG A 4 4.94 -7.11 2.00
N THR A 5 6.18 -6.78 1.66
CA THR A 5 6.52 -5.49 1.08
C THR A 5 5.96 -5.41 -0.33
N LEU A 6 5.10 -4.42 -0.57
CA LEU A 6 4.49 -4.14 -1.86
C LEU A 6 5.30 -3.10 -2.63
N TYR A 7 5.86 -2.14 -1.90
CA TYR A 7 6.72 -1.09 -2.43
C TYR A 7 7.78 -0.74 -1.38
N SER A 8 9.01 -0.47 -1.80
CA SER A 8 10.03 0.10 -0.94
C SER A 8 10.93 0.98 -1.79
N ASP A 9 11.17 2.20 -1.32
CA ASP A 9 12.27 3.03 -1.77
C ASP A 9 13.15 3.41 -0.57
N GLU A 10 14.06 4.37 -0.76
CA GLU A 10 14.98 4.87 0.27
C GLU A 10 14.28 5.61 1.42
N LYS A 11 13.01 6.01 1.25
CA LYS A 11 12.28 6.89 2.17
C LYS A 11 11.04 6.23 2.77
N ILE A 12 10.31 5.44 1.99
CA ILE A 12 9.00 4.89 2.33
C ILE A 12 8.94 3.42 1.90
N ARG A 13 8.35 2.60 2.77
CA ARG A 13 8.00 1.22 2.49
C ARG A 13 6.51 1.00 2.69
N LEU A 14 5.82 0.48 1.68
CA LEU A 14 4.44 0.01 1.76
C LEU A 14 4.43 -1.48 2.08
N GLU A 15 3.77 -1.84 3.17
CA GLU A 15 3.63 -3.22 3.61
C GLU A 15 2.16 -3.59 3.73
N ILE A 16 1.85 -4.82 3.34
CA ILE A 16 0.58 -5.45 3.67
C ILE A 16 0.84 -6.65 4.58
N ASN A 17 0.23 -6.63 5.75
CA ASN A 17 0.14 -7.79 6.61
C ASN A 17 -1.18 -8.51 6.30
N TRP A 18 -1.13 -9.82 6.09
CA TRP A 18 -2.32 -10.65 5.82
C TRP A 18 -2.87 -11.35 7.07
N PHE A 19 -2.33 -11.06 8.27
CA PHE A 19 -2.79 -11.68 9.50
C PHE A 19 -4.14 -11.10 9.97
N GLY A 20 -5.11 -11.98 10.25
CA GLY A 20 -6.44 -11.62 10.75
C GLY A 20 -7.23 -10.78 9.74
N LEU A 21 -7.50 -9.51 10.07
CA LEU A 21 -8.13 -8.56 9.16
C LEU A 21 -7.19 -8.07 8.05
N GLY A 22 -5.88 -8.22 8.23
CA GLY A 22 -4.83 -7.64 7.40
C GLY A 22 -4.69 -6.12 7.61
N SER A 23 -3.47 -5.60 7.62
CA SER A 23 -3.20 -4.17 7.75
C SER A 23 -2.37 -3.68 6.57
N LEU A 24 -2.81 -2.60 5.93
CA LEU A 24 -2.02 -1.87 4.96
C LEU A 24 -1.34 -0.74 5.72
N GLN A 25 -0.02 -0.61 5.59
CA GLN A 25 0.74 0.40 6.33
C GLN A 25 1.93 0.89 5.52
N THR A 26 2.31 2.13 5.77
CA THR A 26 3.57 2.71 5.31
C THR A 26 4.54 2.78 6.48
N ILE A 27 5.83 2.61 6.18
CA ILE A 27 6.94 2.76 7.13
C ILE A 27 7.92 3.75 6.53
N ASN A 28 8.25 4.79 7.27
CA ASN A 28 9.21 5.82 6.89
C ASN A 28 10.16 6.12 8.08
N ALA A 29 11.01 7.14 7.94
CA ALA A 29 11.89 7.58 9.03
C ALA A 29 11.16 8.12 10.28
N LEU A 30 9.91 8.58 10.13
CA LEU A 30 9.09 9.11 11.21
C LEU A 30 8.32 8.01 11.97
N GLY A 31 8.19 6.81 11.40
CA GLY A 31 7.57 5.67 12.04
C GLY A 31 6.67 4.87 11.11
N LYS A 32 5.71 4.15 11.70
CA LYS A 32 4.72 3.35 10.98
C LYS A 32 3.39 4.08 10.94
N ARG A 33 2.73 4.07 9.78
CA ARG A 33 1.42 4.66 9.58
C ARG A 33 0.48 3.64 8.99
N ILE A 34 -0.61 3.38 9.70
CA ILE A 34 -1.61 2.38 9.32
C ILE A 34 -2.68 3.06 8.46
N ALA A 35 -3.01 2.45 7.32
CA ALA A 35 -4.07 2.91 6.44
C ALA A 35 -5.42 2.89 7.16
N HIS A 36 -6.24 3.90 6.89
CA HIS A 36 -7.63 3.90 7.33
C HIS A 36 -8.39 2.71 6.70
N PRO A 37 -9.38 2.09 7.38
CA PRO A 37 -10.13 0.96 6.82
C PRO A 37 -10.69 1.19 5.42
N ILE A 38 -11.14 2.42 5.11
CA ILE A 38 -11.62 2.81 3.77
C ILE A 38 -10.48 2.77 2.74
N GLN A 39 -9.32 3.36 3.04
CA GLN A 39 -8.16 3.37 2.12
C GLN A 39 -7.69 1.94 1.83
N LYS A 40 -7.68 1.09 2.86
CA LYS A 40 -7.36 -0.32 2.72
C LYS A 40 -8.39 -1.05 1.84
N LYS A 41 -9.69 -0.80 2.02
CA LYS A 41 -10.74 -1.42 1.19
C LYS A 41 -10.55 -1.06 -0.28
N VAL A 42 -10.35 0.21 -0.59
CA VAL A 42 -10.08 0.68 -1.95
C VAL A 42 -8.81 0.04 -2.52
N PHE A 43 -7.74 -0.04 -1.73
CA PHE A 43 -6.50 -0.71 -2.15
C PHE A 43 -6.72 -2.18 -2.53
N ILE A 44 -7.46 -2.92 -1.70
CA ILE A 44 -7.76 -4.34 -1.95
C ILE A 44 -8.60 -4.50 -3.23
N GLU A 45 -9.64 -3.68 -3.41
CA GLU A 45 -10.47 -3.72 -4.63
C GLU A 45 -9.65 -3.47 -5.90
N VAL A 46 -8.72 -2.51 -5.85
CA VAL A 46 -7.81 -2.24 -6.97
C VAL A 46 -6.89 -3.42 -7.24
N VAL A 47 -6.30 -4.02 -6.20
CA VAL A 47 -5.44 -5.21 -6.34
C VAL A 47 -6.22 -6.39 -6.92
N ASP A 48 -7.45 -6.60 -6.47
CA ASP A 48 -8.29 -7.70 -6.96
C ASP A 48 -8.71 -7.49 -8.42
N ASN A 49 -9.03 -6.25 -8.82
CA ASN A 49 -9.26 -5.92 -10.23
C ASN A 49 -8.04 -6.20 -11.11
N PHE A 50 -6.84 -5.88 -10.64
CA PHE A 50 -5.60 -6.18 -11.38
C PHE A 50 -5.39 -7.70 -11.52
N LYS A 51 -5.67 -8.49 -10.47
CA LYS A 51 -5.62 -9.96 -10.56
C LYS A 51 -6.63 -10.50 -11.57
N GLN A 52 -7.86 -9.98 -11.58
CA GLN A 52 -8.89 -10.39 -12.54
C GLN A 52 -8.49 -10.08 -13.99
N LEU A 53 -7.72 -9.02 -14.21
CA LEU A 53 -7.12 -8.68 -15.51
C LEU A 53 -5.85 -9.50 -15.84
N GLY A 54 -5.55 -10.55 -15.07
CA GLY A 54 -4.39 -11.41 -15.25
C GLY A 54 -3.05 -10.74 -14.95
N GLN A 55 -3.04 -9.60 -14.23
CA GLN A 55 -1.81 -8.94 -13.82
C GLN A 55 -1.26 -9.61 -12.55
N ASP A 56 0.03 -9.98 -12.59
CA ASP A 56 0.70 -10.45 -11.39
C ASP A 56 0.93 -9.29 -10.41
N ILE A 57 0.48 -9.49 -9.17
CA ILE A 57 0.56 -8.52 -8.07
C ILE A 57 1.92 -8.69 -7.42
N SER A 58 2.92 -8.12 -8.07
CA SER A 58 4.31 -8.19 -7.67
C SER A 58 4.96 -6.80 -7.77
N PRO A 59 5.88 -6.45 -6.86
CA PRO A 59 6.74 -5.27 -7.02
C PRO A 59 7.56 -5.30 -8.32
N SER A 60 7.79 -6.50 -8.88
CA SER A 60 8.50 -6.68 -10.16
C SER A 60 7.65 -6.30 -11.38
N ASN A 61 6.32 -6.22 -11.24
CA ASN A 61 5.45 -5.74 -12.31
C ASN A 61 5.45 -4.20 -12.32
N PRO A 62 5.95 -3.52 -13.36
CA PRO A 62 6.09 -2.07 -13.38
C PRO A 62 4.76 -1.31 -13.23
N LYS A 63 3.64 -1.90 -13.71
CA LYS A 63 2.30 -1.31 -13.54
C LYS A 63 1.87 -1.37 -12.08
N CYS A 64 2.09 -2.50 -11.41
CA CYS A 64 1.79 -2.66 -9.99
C CYS A 64 2.73 -1.81 -9.12
N ALA A 65 4.02 -1.75 -9.45
CA ALA A 65 5.01 -0.94 -8.74
C ALA A 65 4.64 0.55 -8.72
N ARG A 66 4.21 1.09 -9.88
CA ARG A 66 3.72 2.46 -9.97
C ARG A 66 2.47 2.67 -9.12
N LEU A 67 1.50 1.76 -9.20
CA LEU A 67 0.28 1.84 -8.40
C LEU A 67 0.56 1.80 -6.89
N PHE A 68 1.42 0.90 -6.44
CA PHE A 68 1.82 0.81 -5.04
C PHE A 68 2.57 2.05 -4.57
N LYS A 69 3.42 2.64 -5.41
CA LYS A 69 4.07 3.92 -5.13
C LYS A 69 3.05 5.04 -4.95
N GLU A 70 2.11 5.18 -5.88
CA GLU A 70 1.07 6.21 -5.82
C GLU A 70 0.22 6.03 -4.55
N PHE A 71 -0.16 4.80 -4.21
CA PHE A 71 -0.86 4.50 -2.94
C PHE A 71 -0.01 4.80 -1.70
N ALA A 72 1.29 4.49 -1.71
CA ALA A 72 2.18 4.79 -0.59
C ALA A 72 2.28 6.30 -0.36
N VAL A 73 2.42 7.07 -1.43
CA VAL A 73 2.44 8.54 -1.36
C VAL A 73 1.11 9.09 -0.85
N LEU A 74 -0.03 8.61 -1.36
CA LEU A 74 -1.37 8.99 -0.90
C LEU A 74 -1.62 8.63 0.57
N LEU A 75 -1.12 7.47 1.01
CA LEU A 75 -1.22 7.06 2.40
C LEU A 75 -0.42 7.97 3.32
N GLU A 76 0.79 8.36 2.92
CA GLU A 76 1.64 9.30 3.66
C GLU A 76 1.09 10.72 3.66
N SER A 77 0.48 11.15 2.56
CA SER A 77 -0.17 12.45 2.45
C SER A 77 -1.54 12.43 3.15
N GLN A 78 -1.57 12.63 4.47
CA GLN A 78 -2.80 13.16 5.11
C GLN A 78 -2.95 14.66 4.80
N PRO A 79 -4.18 15.19 4.89
CA PRO A 79 -4.44 16.59 4.64
C PRO A 79 -3.86 17.41 5.80
N ASN A 80 -2.67 17.96 5.61
CA ASN A 80 -2.30 19.20 6.31
C ASN A 80 -3.16 20.33 5.74
N SER A 81 -4.49 20.28 5.90
CA SER A 81 -5.44 21.35 5.53
C SER A 81 -6.83 21.06 6.12
N LEU A 82 -6.90 20.99 7.44
CA LEU A 82 -8.11 21.35 8.19
C LEU A 82 -7.65 22.27 9.33
N THR A 83 -7.23 23.47 8.93
CA THR A 83 -7.13 24.66 9.79
C THR A 83 -7.99 25.73 9.16
#